data_AF-A0A9P1M5C3-F1
#
_entry.id   AF-A0A9P1M5C3-F1
#
_cell.length_a   1.000
_cell.length_b   1.000
_cell.length_c   1.000
_cell.angle_alpha   90.00
_cell.angle_beta   90.00
_cell.angle_gamma   90.00
#
_symmetry.space_group_name_H-M   'P 1'
#
loop_
_entity.id
_entity.type
_entity.pdbx_description
1 polymer ?
#
loop_
_entity_poly.entity_id
_entity_poly.type
_entity_poly.pdbx_seq_one_letter_code
_entity_poly.pdbx_strand_id
1 'polypeptide(L)'
;MPVVIEVLMGRHFFVEPPNCYATFTCGGQEYTTDTHHNATNPKWPNCKYELAYDGQPISIDFAIMQRKSREERVKIASVTVKWEHFLPGLRKVEDYLVTRLVDGVKDTAAIRAAATLLPEGIVGAPERPQGPRRKALFVGICYAGTESYLPKCHEDAEKMKNYFCGHWGFNDTPEDTKVLMDGEGASESSRPTRDNIKAGMKQRGQMVMVVVCCTPVSLQPAVISFGYLVLFVFP
;
A
#
# COMPACT_ATOMS: atom_id res chain seq x y z
N MET A 1 -0.38 -7.98 15.92
CA MET A 1 -0.85 -6.80 15.15
C MET A 1 -1.91 -7.25 14.15
N PRO A 2 -3.00 -6.52 13.87
CA PRO A 2 -3.92 -6.92 12.82
C PRO A 2 -3.39 -6.55 11.44
N VAL A 3 -3.54 -7.45 10.46
CA VAL A 3 -3.36 -7.16 9.04
C VAL A 3 -4.74 -6.97 8.43
N VAL A 4 -4.93 -5.84 7.77
CA VAL A 4 -6.11 -5.61 6.93
C VAL A 4 -5.77 -6.04 5.51
N ILE A 5 -6.47 -7.06 5.03
CA ILE A 5 -6.39 -7.52 3.65
C ILE A 5 -7.56 -6.93 2.88
N GLU A 6 -7.22 -6.22 1.81
CA GLU A 6 -8.17 -5.77 0.81
C GLU A 6 -7.94 -6.57 -0.48
N VAL A 7 -8.95 -7.34 -0.86
CA VAL A 7 -8.92 -8.13 -2.08
C VAL A 7 -9.69 -7.39 -3.16
N LEU A 8 -9.01 -7.06 -4.24
CA LEU A 8 -9.62 -6.55 -5.45
C LEU A 8 -9.38 -7.56 -6.56
N MET A 9 -10.40 -7.88 -7.34
CA MET A 9 -10.23 -8.75 -8.48
C MET A 9 -10.18 -7.88 -9.73
N GLY A 10 -9.04 -7.95 -10.42
CA GLY A 10 -8.76 -7.17 -11.60
C GLY A 10 -9.62 -7.60 -12.78
N ARG A 11 -9.62 -6.76 -13.83
CA ARG A 11 -10.51 -6.92 -14.97
C ARG A 11 -10.29 -8.24 -15.70
N HIS A 12 -11.41 -8.80 -16.16
CA HIS A 12 -11.56 -9.90 -17.12
C HIS A 12 -11.50 -11.32 -16.52
N PHE A 13 -12.58 -11.71 -15.85
CA PHE A 13 -13.00 -13.11 -15.85
C PHE A 13 -13.94 -13.34 -17.03
N PHE A 14 -13.46 -13.96 -18.10
CA PHE A 14 -14.31 -14.56 -19.11
C PHE A 14 -14.45 -16.05 -18.80
N VAL A 15 -15.22 -16.33 -17.76
CA VAL A 15 -15.69 -17.70 -17.56
C VAL A 15 -16.97 -17.84 -18.37
N GLU A 16 -16.87 -18.53 -19.50
CA GLU A 16 -18.03 -18.89 -20.33
C GLU A 16 -19.04 -19.88 -19.70
N PRO A 17 -18.81 -20.55 -18.55
CA PRO A 17 -19.87 -21.30 -17.92
C PRO A 17 -20.72 -20.44 -16.95
N PRO A 18 -22.05 -20.61 -16.93
CA PRO A 18 -22.89 -20.04 -15.89
C PRO A 18 -22.50 -20.59 -14.50
N ASN A 19 -22.83 -19.84 -13.44
CA ASN A 19 -22.69 -20.23 -12.03
C ASN A 19 -21.25 -20.31 -11.48
N CYS A 20 -20.37 -19.42 -11.92
CA CYS A 20 -19.05 -19.24 -11.32
C CYS A 20 -19.10 -18.29 -10.12
N TYR A 21 -18.26 -18.56 -9.12
CA TYR A 21 -18.07 -17.70 -7.96
C TYR A 21 -16.59 -17.72 -7.53
N ALA A 22 -16.14 -16.63 -6.92
CA ALA A 22 -14.79 -16.54 -6.40
C ALA A 22 -14.80 -16.92 -4.92
N THR A 23 -13.75 -17.61 -4.49
CA THR A 23 -13.46 -17.85 -3.09
C THR A 23 -12.05 -17.41 -2.77
N PHE A 24 -11.83 -17.00 -1.53
CA PHE A 24 -10.48 -16.98 -0.99
C PHE A 24 -10.47 -17.50 0.44
N THR A 25 -9.35 -18.12 0.80
CA THR A 25 -9.13 -18.70 2.12
C THR A 25 -7.94 -18.02 2.77
N CYS A 26 -8.12 -17.52 3.99
CA CYS A 26 -7.05 -16.94 4.78
C CYS A 26 -7.31 -17.21 6.27
N GLY A 27 -6.29 -17.63 7.02
CA GLY A 27 -6.42 -17.91 8.45
C GLY A 27 -7.48 -18.97 8.79
N GLY A 28 -7.71 -19.94 7.90
CA GLY A 28 -8.73 -20.99 8.06
C GLY A 28 -10.17 -20.53 7.81
N GLN A 29 -10.40 -19.26 7.46
CA GLN A 29 -11.70 -18.73 7.06
C GLN A 29 -11.83 -18.71 5.55
N GLU A 30 -12.96 -19.15 5.03
CA GLU A 30 -13.32 -19.06 3.61
C GLU A 30 -14.32 -17.91 3.40
N TYR A 31 -14.04 -17.10 2.39
CA TYR A 31 -14.91 -16.02 1.95
C TYR A 31 -15.32 -16.27 0.50
N THR A 32 -16.55 -15.92 0.17
CA THR A 32 -17.13 -16.19 -1.15
C THR A 32 -17.84 -14.97 -1.71
N THR A 33 -17.81 -14.81 -3.03
CA THR A 33 -18.60 -13.81 -3.75
C THR A 33 -18.96 -14.32 -5.13
N ASP A 34 -20.18 -14.04 -5.57
CA ASP A 34 -20.64 -14.45 -6.90
C ASP A 34 -19.93 -13.61 -7.98
N THR A 35 -19.58 -14.26 -9.09
CA THR A 35 -19.03 -13.58 -10.26
C THR A 35 -20.13 -13.39 -11.29
N HIS A 36 -20.28 -12.18 -11.84
CA HIS A 36 -21.23 -11.92 -12.92
C HIS A 36 -20.51 -11.96 -14.28
N HIS A 37 -21.24 -12.31 -15.35
CA HIS A 37 -20.72 -12.18 -16.71
C HIS A 37 -20.22 -10.76 -16.96
N ASN A 38 -19.02 -10.62 -17.52
CA ASN A 38 -18.35 -9.35 -17.79
C ASN A 38 -18.09 -8.49 -16.53
N ALA A 39 -18.16 -9.08 -15.32
CA ALA A 39 -17.80 -8.36 -14.11
C ALA A 39 -16.30 -8.03 -14.15
N THR A 40 -16.01 -6.73 -14.19
CA THR A 40 -14.64 -6.22 -14.09
C THR A 40 -14.12 -6.21 -12.66
N ASN A 41 -15.00 -6.42 -11.67
CA ASN A 41 -14.66 -6.49 -10.25
C ASN A 41 -15.82 -7.14 -9.46
N PRO A 42 -15.72 -8.38 -8.97
CA PRO A 42 -16.69 -8.92 -8.03
C PRO A 42 -16.80 -8.02 -6.79
N LYS A 43 -18.03 -7.75 -6.38
CA LYS A 43 -18.32 -6.94 -5.19
C LYS A 43 -18.17 -7.85 -3.98
N TRP A 44 -16.99 -7.84 -3.35
CA TRP A 44 -16.83 -8.47 -2.04
C TRP A 44 -17.72 -7.72 -1.03
N PRO A 45 -18.64 -8.41 -0.33
CA PRO A 45 -19.57 -7.74 0.59
C PRO A 45 -18.87 -6.99 1.71
N ASN A 46 -17.67 -7.46 2.11
CA ASN A 46 -16.74 -6.76 2.99
C ASN A 46 -15.37 -6.76 2.30
N CYS A 47 -14.99 -5.70 1.60
CA CYS A 47 -13.69 -5.66 0.90
C CYS A 47 -12.47 -5.62 1.83
N LYS A 48 -12.67 -5.56 3.16
CA LYS A 48 -11.61 -5.51 4.16
C LYS A 48 -11.76 -6.67 5.14
N TYR A 49 -10.68 -7.41 5.32
CA TYR A 49 -10.62 -8.57 6.19
C TYR A 49 -9.49 -8.39 7.20
N GLU A 50 -9.83 -8.43 8.49
CA GLU A 50 -8.86 -8.31 9.56
C GLU A 50 -8.38 -9.68 10.02
N LEU A 51 -7.06 -9.86 10.05
CA LEU A 51 -6.42 -11.10 10.44
C LEU A 51 -5.38 -10.83 11.51
N ALA A 52 -5.30 -11.71 12.50
CA ALA A 52 -4.21 -11.66 13.47
C ALA A 52 -2.88 -11.97 12.74
N TYR A 53 -1.91 -11.08 12.90
CA TYR A 53 -0.54 -11.27 12.42
C TYR A 53 0.43 -11.38 13.59
N ASP A 54 1.11 -12.52 13.60
CA ASP A 54 2.06 -13.00 14.60
C ASP A 54 3.51 -12.94 14.10
N GLY A 55 3.75 -12.28 12.96
CA GLY A 55 5.07 -12.21 12.34
C GLY A 55 5.39 -13.37 11.39
N GLN A 56 4.46 -14.30 11.18
CA GLN A 56 4.63 -15.39 10.22
C GLN A 56 4.20 -14.98 8.80
N PRO A 57 4.74 -15.62 7.75
CA PRO A 57 4.29 -15.39 6.38
C PRO A 57 2.78 -15.58 6.22
N ILE A 58 2.12 -14.66 5.51
CA ILE A 58 0.71 -14.79 5.19
C ILE A 58 0.57 -15.51 3.87
N SER A 59 -0.27 -16.55 3.85
CA SER A 59 -0.67 -17.27 2.65
C SER A 59 -2.18 -17.10 2.43
N ILE A 60 -2.55 -16.64 1.24
CA ILE A 60 -3.95 -16.47 0.84
C ILE A 60 -4.19 -17.31 -0.41
N ASP A 61 -5.11 -18.24 -0.33
CA ASP A 61 -5.48 -19.07 -1.46
C ASP A 61 -6.72 -18.49 -2.13
N PHE A 62 -6.56 -18.02 -3.37
CA PHE A 62 -7.67 -17.59 -4.21
C PHE A 62 -8.06 -18.71 -5.16
N ALA A 63 -9.36 -18.92 -5.33
CA ALA A 63 -9.89 -19.89 -6.26
C ALA A 63 -11.13 -19.36 -6.98
N ILE A 64 -11.27 -19.72 -8.25
CA ILE A 64 -12.53 -19.63 -8.96
C ILE A 64 -13.16 -21.00 -8.96
N MET A 65 -14.42 -21.01 -8.54
CA MET A 65 -15.21 -22.21 -8.37
C MET A 65 -16.38 -22.17 -9.34
N GLN A 66 -16.68 -23.31 -9.96
CA GLN A 66 -17.87 -23.51 -10.77
C GLN A 66 -18.85 -24.39 -9.99
N ARG A 67 -20.10 -23.95 -9.83
CA ARG A 67 -21.18 -24.79 -9.28
C ARG A 67 -21.72 -25.69 -10.39
N LYS A 68 -21.45 -26.99 -10.32
CA LYS A 68 -22.06 -27.99 -11.22
C LYS A 68 -23.40 -28.48 -10.69
N SER A 69 -23.52 -28.60 -9.37
CA SER A 69 -24.75 -28.94 -8.66
C SER A 69 -24.79 -28.22 -7.30
N ARG A 70 -25.77 -28.53 -6.45
CA ARG A 70 -25.82 -28.00 -5.06
C ARG A 70 -24.63 -28.46 -4.22
N GLU A 71 -24.12 -29.66 -4.49
CA GLU A 71 -23.08 -30.32 -3.69
C GLU A 71 -21.73 -30.33 -4.43
N GLU A 72 -21.74 -30.35 -5.76
CA GLU A 72 -20.54 -30.42 -6.58
C GLU A 72 -20.03 -29.02 -6.95
N ARG A 73 -18.81 -28.72 -6.48
CA ARG A 73 -18.07 -27.49 -6.75
C ARG A 73 -16.72 -27.87 -7.35
N VAL A 74 -16.39 -27.32 -8.50
CA VAL A 74 -15.11 -27.60 -9.18
C VAL A 74 -14.24 -26.36 -9.15
N LYS A 75 -13.00 -26.51 -8.68
CA LYS A 75 -11.98 -25.47 -8.77
C LYS A 75 -11.47 -25.40 -10.20
N ILE A 76 -11.73 -24.30 -10.89
CA ILE A 76 -11.40 -24.13 -12.31
C ILE A 76 -10.17 -23.26 -12.53
N ALA A 77 -9.82 -22.43 -11.55
CA ALA A 77 -8.63 -21.59 -11.56
C ALA A 77 -8.20 -21.25 -10.13
N SER A 78 -6.92 -21.02 -9.87
CA SER A 78 -6.45 -20.59 -8.55
C SER A 78 -5.11 -19.85 -8.57
N VAL A 79 -4.84 -19.11 -7.50
CA VAL A 79 -3.53 -18.55 -7.19
C VAL A 79 -3.33 -18.48 -5.68
N THR A 80 -2.12 -18.84 -5.23
CA THR A 80 -1.70 -18.69 -3.84
C THR A 80 -0.80 -17.48 -3.73
N VAL A 81 -1.22 -16.50 -2.95
CA VAL A 81 -0.45 -15.29 -2.62
C VAL A 81 0.35 -15.56 -1.36
N LYS A 82 1.67 -15.36 -1.41
CA LYS A 82 2.55 -15.51 -0.26
C LYS A 82 3.28 -14.21 0.02
N TRP A 83 3.15 -13.71 1.24
CA TRP A 83 3.85 -12.53 1.70
C TRP A 83 4.72 -12.88 2.89
N GLU A 84 6.04 -12.87 2.66
CA GLU A 84 7.04 -13.30 3.64
C GLU A 84 7.17 -12.30 4.80
N HIS A 85 7.16 -11.01 4.50
CA HIS A 85 7.34 -9.96 5.49
C HIS A 85 6.40 -8.78 5.25
N PHE A 86 5.87 -8.24 6.34
CA PHE A 86 5.10 -7.01 6.36
C PHE A 86 5.80 -5.94 7.17
N LEU A 87 5.89 -4.74 6.61
CA LEU A 87 6.31 -3.56 7.36
C LEU A 87 5.06 -2.88 7.93
N PRO A 88 5.01 -2.60 9.25
CA PRO A 88 3.87 -1.90 9.84
C PRO A 88 3.61 -0.55 9.17
N GLY A 89 2.36 -0.27 8.84
CA GLY A 89 1.92 0.96 8.18
C GLY A 89 2.16 0.99 6.67
N LEU A 90 2.87 0.02 6.11
CA LEU A 90 3.08 -0.07 4.67
C LEU A 90 1.96 -0.89 4.03
N ARG A 91 1.35 -0.31 2.99
CA ARG A 91 0.41 -1.01 2.11
C ARG A 91 1.20 -1.73 1.02
N LYS A 92 1.15 -3.06 1.02
CA LYS A 92 1.68 -3.90 -0.06
C LYS A 92 0.55 -4.14 -1.07
N VAL A 93 0.80 -3.92 -2.36
CA VAL A 93 -0.18 -4.12 -3.45
C VAL A 93 0.51 -4.88 -4.57
N GLU A 94 -0.04 -6.03 -4.94
CA GLU A 94 0.52 -6.89 -5.98
C GLU A 94 -0.58 -7.49 -6.85
N ASP A 95 -0.26 -7.70 -8.12
CA ASP A 95 -1.11 -8.31 -9.13
C ASP A 95 -0.65 -9.75 -9.41
N TYR A 96 -1.60 -10.68 -9.38
CA TYR A 96 -1.35 -12.11 -9.47
C TYR A 96 -2.12 -12.72 -10.63
N LEU A 97 -1.44 -13.45 -11.50
CA LEU A 97 -2.08 -14.19 -12.59
C LEU A 97 -2.68 -15.49 -12.04
N VAL A 98 -3.96 -15.71 -12.31
CA VAL A 98 -4.66 -16.93 -11.90
C VAL A 98 -4.29 -18.07 -12.84
N THR A 99 -3.86 -19.20 -12.27
CA THR A 99 -3.54 -20.41 -13.06
C THR A 99 -4.82 -21.17 -13.38
N ARG A 100 -5.06 -21.46 -14.66
CA ARG A 100 -6.17 -22.32 -15.11
C ARG A 100 -5.93 -23.79 -14.71
N LEU A 101 -6.97 -24.48 -14.28
CA LEU A 101 -6.91 -25.89 -13.88
C LEU A 101 -7.74 -26.82 -14.76
N VAL A 102 -8.64 -26.28 -15.58
CA VAL A 102 -9.51 -27.06 -16.47
C VAL A 102 -9.53 -26.47 -17.88
N ASP A 103 -9.79 -27.33 -18.85
CA ASP A 103 -9.98 -26.93 -20.24
C ASP A 103 -11.27 -26.12 -20.41
N GLY A 104 -11.23 -25.10 -21.28
CA GLY A 104 -12.37 -24.20 -21.54
C GLY A 104 -12.31 -22.84 -20.83
N VAL A 105 -11.34 -22.60 -19.93
CA VAL A 105 -11.05 -21.26 -19.39
C VAL A 105 -10.25 -20.48 -20.43
N LYS A 106 -10.91 -19.53 -21.11
CA LYS A 106 -10.33 -18.78 -22.24
C LYS A 106 -9.38 -17.67 -21.80
N ASP A 107 -9.70 -16.98 -20.72
CA ASP A 107 -8.88 -15.88 -20.17
C ASP A 107 -8.55 -16.10 -18.70
N THR A 108 -7.28 -15.90 -18.35
CA THR A 108 -6.82 -15.90 -16.96
C THR A 108 -7.00 -14.51 -16.37
N ALA A 109 -7.72 -14.42 -15.26
CA ALA A 109 -7.84 -13.15 -14.57
C ALA A 109 -6.57 -12.75 -13.83
N ALA A 110 -6.48 -11.47 -13.50
CA ALA A 110 -5.54 -10.95 -12.52
C ALA A 110 -6.27 -10.70 -11.19
N ILE A 111 -5.70 -11.18 -10.09
CA ILE A 111 -6.14 -10.84 -8.74
C ILE A 111 -5.19 -9.78 -8.19
N ARG A 112 -5.75 -8.65 -7.75
CA ARG A 112 -5.01 -7.60 -7.06
C ARG A 112 -5.20 -7.77 -5.56
N ALA A 113 -4.19 -8.28 -4.88
CA ALA A 113 -4.21 -8.37 -3.43
C ALA A 113 -3.51 -7.15 -2.84
N ALA A 114 -4.18 -6.46 -1.93
CA ALA A 114 -3.58 -5.43 -1.10
C ALA A 114 -3.61 -5.86 0.36
N ALA A 115 -2.53 -5.67 1.09
CA ALA A 115 -2.50 -5.89 2.52
C ALA A 115 -1.74 -4.79 3.24
N THR A 116 -2.27 -4.40 4.39
CA THR A 116 -1.71 -3.36 5.24
C THR A 116 -1.60 -3.93 6.64
N LEU A 117 -0.37 -4.07 7.14
CA LEU A 117 -0.15 -4.39 8.54
C LEU A 117 -0.45 -3.13 9.34
N LEU A 118 -1.56 -3.13 10.08
CA LEU A 118 -1.89 -2.00 10.92
C LEU A 118 -0.96 -2.02 12.14
N PRO A 119 -0.16 -0.96 12.36
CA PRO A 119 0.57 -0.84 13.59
C PRO A 119 -0.43 -0.76 14.74
N GLU A 120 -0.05 -1.30 15.90
CA GLU A 120 -0.92 -1.30 17.06
C GLU A 120 -1.38 0.12 17.44
N GLY A 121 -2.68 0.30 17.71
CA GLY A 121 -3.26 1.57 18.15
C GLY A 121 -4.08 2.35 17.11
N ILE A 122 -4.27 1.85 15.88
CA ILE A 122 -5.05 2.55 14.83
C ILE A 122 -6.55 2.20 14.84
N VAL A 123 -6.97 1.12 15.51
CA VAL A 123 -8.40 0.75 15.59
C VAL A 123 -8.97 1.18 16.94
N GLY A 124 -9.73 2.28 16.94
CA GLY A 124 -10.44 2.82 18.12
C GLY A 124 -9.49 3.41 19.17
N ALA A 125 -9.18 4.70 19.07
CA ALA A 125 -8.30 5.38 20.02
C ALA A 125 -8.97 5.54 21.40
N PRO A 126 -8.33 5.00 22.46
CA PRO A 126 -8.05 5.77 23.65
C PRO A 126 -6.56 6.13 23.67
N GLU A 127 -6.21 7.24 24.33
CA GLU A 127 -4.83 7.68 24.54
C GLU A 127 -3.97 6.51 25.02
N ARG A 128 -2.96 6.12 24.23
CA ARG A 128 -2.07 5.01 24.56
C ARG A 128 -0.89 5.51 25.39
N PRO A 129 -0.46 4.77 26.42
CA PRO A 129 0.81 5.00 27.09
C PRO A 129 1.98 4.60 26.17
N GLN A 130 2.91 5.53 25.97
CA GLN A 130 4.29 5.42 25.47
C GLN A 130 4.68 4.12 24.72
N GLY A 131 4.36 4.04 23.43
CA GLY A 131 5.08 3.16 22.49
C GLY A 131 6.47 3.71 22.13
N PRO A 132 7.33 2.96 21.41
CA PRO A 132 8.64 3.46 20.98
C PRO A 132 8.49 4.74 20.15
N ARG A 133 9.38 5.70 20.45
CA ARG A 133 9.36 7.06 19.90
C ARG A 133 9.50 7.03 18.37
N ARG A 134 8.48 7.51 17.65
CA ARG A 134 8.44 7.51 16.18
C ARG A 134 9.11 8.74 15.61
N LYS A 135 9.97 8.55 14.61
CA LYS A 135 10.70 9.64 13.95
C LYS A 135 10.45 9.67 12.45
N ALA A 136 10.33 10.86 11.90
CA ALA A 136 10.12 11.10 10.47
C ALA A 136 11.01 12.23 9.93
N LEU A 137 11.37 12.11 8.66
CA LEU A 137 12.05 13.12 7.86
C LEU A 137 11.22 13.43 6.62
N PHE A 138 10.77 14.66 6.48
CA PHE A 138 10.04 15.16 5.33
C PHE A 138 10.95 16.05 4.50
N VAL A 139 11.00 15.84 3.19
CA VAL A 139 11.88 16.58 2.29
C VAL A 139 11.06 17.12 1.13
N GLY A 140 10.93 18.45 1.05
CA GLY A 140 10.29 19.14 -0.07
C GLY A 140 11.35 19.91 -0.86
N ILE A 141 11.56 19.52 -2.13
CA ILE A 141 12.55 20.18 -3.00
C ILE A 141 11.81 20.83 -4.16
N CYS A 142 11.78 22.16 -4.16
CA CYS A 142 11.17 22.95 -5.22
C CYS A 142 12.20 23.43 -6.25
N TYR A 143 13.51 23.29 -6.01
CA TYR A 143 14.59 23.89 -6.81
C TYR A 143 14.43 25.40 -7.01
N ALA A 144 14.06 26.12 -5.95
CA ALA A 144 13.78 27.56 -6.00
C ALA A 144 14.97 28.36 -6.56
N GLY A 145 14.70 29.25 -7.52
CA GLY A 145 15.71 30.07 -8.18
C GLY A 145 16.50 29.37 -9.29
N THR A 146 16.07 28.17 -9.72
CA THR A 146 16.69 27.45 -10.85
C THR A 146 15.70 27.23 -11.99
N GLU A 147 16.19 26.85 -13.17
CA GLU A 147 15.36 26.47 -14.32
C GLU A 147 14.54 25.19 -14.09
N SER A 148 14.89 24.40 -13.08
CA SER A 148 14.17 23.18 -12.68
C SER A 148 13.15 23.44 -11.56
N TYR A 149 12.72 24.70 -11.38
CA TYR A 149 11.77 25.07 -10.33
C TYR A 149 10.44 24.34 -10.47
N LEU A 150 9.98 23.75 -9.37
CA LEU A 150 8.74 23.00 -9.27
C LEU A 150 7.93 23.49 -8.07
N PRO A 151 6.74 24.08 -8.30
CA PRO A 151 5.93 24.59 -7.22
C PRO A 151 5.31 23.45 -6.40
N LYS A 152 4.97 23.74 -5.14
CA LYS A 152 4.19 22.91 -4.20
C LYS A 152 4.88 21.76 -3.47
N CYS A 153 6.14 21.41 -3.78
CA CYS A 153 6.82 20.33 -3.04
C CYS A 153 6.98 20.64 -1.54
N HIS A 154 7.13 21.92 -1.18
CA HIS A 154 7.12 22.39 0.21
C HIS A 154 5.77 22.17 0.88
N GLU A 155 4.68 22.54 0.20
CA GLU A 155 3.31 22.39 0.70
C GLU A 155 2.97 20.92 0.94
N ASP A 156 3.39 20.04 0.04
CA ASP A 156 3.18 18.60 0.15
C ASP A 156 3.95 18.00 1.33
N ALA A 157 5.21 18.42 1.55
CA ALA A 157 6.00 17.99 2.70
C ALA A 157 5.34 18.39 4.03
N GLU A 158 4.80 19.61 4.12
CA GLU A 158 4.06 20.09 5.31
C GLU A 158 2.74 19.33 5.51
N LYS A 159 1.96 19.11 4.45
CA LYS A 159 0.72 18.32 4.53
C LYS A 159 1.00 16.91 5.03
N MET A 160 2.05 16.27 4.54
CA MET A 160 2.47 14.95 4.98
C MET A 160 2.92 14.95 6.44
N LYS A 161 3.67 15.96 6.88
CA LYS A 161 4.02 16.14 8.30
C LYS A 161 2.76 16.22 9.17
N ASN A 162 1.85 17.12 8.82
CA ASN A 162 0.61 17.35 9.57
C ASN A 162 -0.27 16.10 9.61
N TYR A 163 -0.36 15.37 8.51
CA TYR A 163 -1.08 14.10 8.45
C TYR A 163 -0.48 13.05 9.39
N PHE A 164 0.85 12.89 9.39
CA PHE A 164 1.55 11.93 10.24
C PHE A 164 1.42 12.29 11.72
N CYS A 165 1.54 13.58 12.08
CA CYS A 165 1.35 14.02 13.45
C CYS A 165 -0.10 13.85 13.91
N GLY A 166 -1.08 14.22 13.07
CA GLY A 166 -2.50 14.18 13.41
C GLY A 166 -3.11 12.78 13.45
N HIS A 167 -2.58 11.83 12.67
CA HIS A 167 -3.20 10.51 12.53
C HIS A 167 -2.31 9.35 12.99
N TRP A 168 -0.98 9.49 12.94
CA TRP A 168 -0.06 8.34 13.08
C TRP A 168 0.85 8.43 14.31
N GLY A 169 0.56 9.33 15.25
CA GLY A 169 1.23 9.40 16.55
C GLY A 169 2.70 9.84 16.47
N PHE A 170 3.06 10.63 15.46
CA PHE A 170 4.33 11.34 15.43
C PHE A 170 4.19 12.63 16.25
N ASN A 171 5.17 12.94 17.09
CA ASN A 171 5.18 14.23 17.79
C ASN A 171 5.73 15.30 16.87
N ASP A 172 5.08 16.46 16.79
CA ASP A 172 5.60 17.61 16.05
C ASP A 172 6.69 18.33 16.88
N THR A 173 7.83 17.65 17.04
CA THR A 173 9.00 18.16 17.78
C THR A 173 10.24 18.00 16.91
N PRO A 174 11.23 18.92 16.98
CA PRO A 174 12.46 18.84 16.18
C PRO A 174 13.24 17.53 16.36
N GLU A 175 13.04 16.82 17.46
CA GLU A 175 13.66 15.53 17.74
C GLU A 175 12.99 14.38 16.98
N ASP A 176 11.68 14.47 16.75
CA ASP A 176 10.85 13.41 16.16
C ASP A 176 10.54 13.67 14.69
N THR A 177 10.15 14.89 14.34
CA THR A 177 9.87 15.30 12.97
C THR A 177 10.91 16.32 12.52
N LYS A 178 11.43 16.16 11.30
CA LYS A 178 12.26 17.20 10.66
C LYS A 178 11.75 17.42 9.26
N VAL A 179 11.65 18.68 8.87
CA VAL A 179 11.31 19.06 7.51
C VAL A 179 12.50 19.77 6.88
N LEU A 180 12.88 19.37 5.68
CA LEU A 180 13.91 20.02 4.87
C LEU A 180 13.26 20.66 3.64
N MET A 181 13.52 21.94 3.43
CA MET A 181 12.96 22.72 2.32
C MET A 181 13.96 23.74 1.78
N ASP A 182 13.95 23.95 0.47
CA ASP A 182 14.80 24.92 -0.24
C ASP A 182 14.09 26.24 -0.56
N GLY A 183 13.11 26.63 0.29
CA GLY A 183 12.40 27.90 0.16
C GLY A 183 13.30 29.11 0.34
N GLU A 184 12.84 30.26 -0.14
CA GLU A 184 13.51 31.53 0.09
C GLU A 184 13.61 31.82 1.60
N GLY A 185 14.79 32.22 2.08
CA GLY A 185 15.04 32.45 3.50
C GLY A 185 15.23 31.19 4.36
N ALA A 186 15.22 29.98 3.77
CA ALA A 186 15.55 28.76 4.50
C ALA A 186 16.99 28.79 5.04
N SER A 187 17.17 28.43 6.31
CA SER A 187 18.49 28.33 6.93
C SER A 187 19.30 27.19 6.31
N GLU A 188 20.63 27.31 6.33
CA GLU A 188 21.49 26.31 5.69
C GLU A 188 21.29 24.89 6.25
N SER A 189 20.89 24.75 7.51
CA SER A 189 20.61 23.46 8.16
C SER A 189 19.24 22.88 7.86
N SER A 190 18.31 23.67 7.30
CA SER A 190 16.99 23.23 6.84
C SER A 190 16.94 23.00 5.32
N ARG A 191 17.97 23.40 4.56
CA ARG A 191 18.04 23.12 3.13
C ARG A 191 18.17 21.61 2.87
N PRO A 192 17.50 21.06 1.84
CA PRO A 192 17.55 19.64 1.48
C PRO A 192 18.83 19.31 0.69
N THR A 193 20.00 19.70 1.21
CA THR A 193 21.28 19.31 0.63
C THR A 193 21.51 17.82 0.85
N ARG A 194 22.39 17.21 0.03
CA ARG A 194 22.78 15.80 0.18
C ARG A 194 23.24 15.49 1.61
N ASP A 195 24.00 16.40 2.20
CA ASP A 195 24.58 16.21 3.54
C ASP A 195 23.52 16.37 4.63
N ASN A 196 22.60 17.33 4.49
CA ASN A 196 21.49 17.51 5.43
C ASN A 196 20.49 16.36 5.40
N ILE A 197 20.20 15.82 4.21
CA ILE A 197 19.35 14.62 4.06
C ILE A 197 20.02 13.43 4.74
N LYS A 198 21.30 13.15 4.43
CA LYS A 198 22.06 12.08 5.08
C LYS A 198 22.16 12.24 6.59
N ALA A 199 22.40 13.46 7.07
CA ALA A 199 22.45 13.76 8.49
C ALA A 199 21.09 13.53 9.16
N GLY A 200 20.00 13.97 8.51
CA GLY A 200 18.63 13.72 8.95
C GLY A 200 18.33 12.22 9.06
N MET A 201 18.75 11.44 8.06
CA MET A 201 18.60 9.98 8.08
C MET A 201 19.40 9.34 9.23
N LYS A 202 20.67 9.71 9.39
CA LYS A 202 21.55 9.15 10.42
C LYS A 202 21.09 9.49 11.84
N GLN A 203 20.64 10.72 12.07
CA GLN A 203 20.18 11.18 13.40
C GLN A 203 18.91 10.50 13.89
N ARG A 204 18.15 9.89 12.97
CA ARG A 204 16.80 9.37 13.25
C ARG A 204 16.73 7.84 13.34
N GLY A 205 17.73 7.10 12.87
CA GLY A 205 17.76 5.64 13.00
C GLY A 205 16.60 4.99 12.23
N GLN A 206 15.82 4.12 12.89
CA GLN A 206 14.54 3.63 12.37
C GLN A 206 13.57 4.80 12.16
N MET A 207 13.30 5.14 10.92
CA MET A 207 12.44 6.28 10.58
C MET A 207 11.69 6.08 9.27
N VAL A 208 10.66 6.90 9.10
CA VAL A 208 9.97 7.06 7.81
C VAL A 208 10.55 8.30 7.12
N MET A 209 11.09 8.10 5.91
CA MET A 209 11.48 9.21 5.04
C MET A 209 10.41 9.43 3.97
N VAL A 210 9.93 10.67 3.90
CA VAL A 210 9.01 11.12 2.86
C VAL A 210 9.75 12.14 2.01
N VAL A 211 10.08 11.76 0.77
CA VAL A 211 10.65 12.69 -0.20
C VAL A 211 9.57 13.06 -1.20
N VAL A 212 9.29 14.35 -1.30
CA VAL A 212 8.40 14.91 -2.31
C VAL A 212 9.25 15.70 -3.30
N CYS A 213 9.36 15.15 -4.51
CA CYS A 213 9.97 15.82 -5.65
C CYS A 213 9.00 15.69 -6.84
N CYS A 214 8.67 16.81 -7.46
CA CYS A 214 8.10 16.77 -8.79
C CYS A 214 9.22 16.40 -9.78
N THR A 215 8.89 15.67 -10.83
CA THR A 215 9.77 15.52 -12.01
C THR A 215 9.06 16.16 -13.20
N PRO A 216 9.74 16.96 -14.04
CA PRO A 216 9.14 17.42 -15.28
C PRO A 216 8.79 16.21 -16.15
N VAL A 217 7.51 16.12 -16.54
CA VAL A 217 6.96 15.05 -17.38
C VAL A 217 7.51 15.20 -18.80
N SER A 218 8.70 14.66 -19.06
CA SER A 218 9.23 14.47 -20.41
C SER A 218 10.32 13.40 -20.38
N LEU A 219 9.89 12.14 -20.45
CA LEU A 219 10.57 11.03 -21.17
C LEU A 219 9.72 9.74 -21.06
N GLN A 220 8.90 9.54 -22.09
CA GLN A 220 8.39 8.26 -22.63
C GLN A 220 7.31 7.44 -21.88
N PRO A 221 6.52 6.64 -22.63
CA PRO A 221 5.09 6.48 -22.41
C PRO A 221 4.74 5.31 -21.49
N ALA A 222 3.53 5.37 -20.94
CA ALA A 222 2.86 4.35 -20.12
C ALA A 222 3.03 4.44 -18.59
N VAL A 223 3.02 5.65 -18.01
CA VAL A 223 2.50 5.82 -16.63
C VAL A 223 1.79 7.17 -16.55
N ILE A 224 0.49 7.17 -16.27
CA ILE A 224 -0.25 8.38 -15.91
C ILE A 224 0.40 8.92 -14.63
N SER A 225 1.22 9.96 -14.78
CA SER A 225 2.04 10.54 -13.71
C SER A 225 1.30 11.70 -13.05
N PHE A 226 0.95 11.51 -11.78
CA PHE A 226 0.72 12.56 -10.80
C PHE A 226 1.66 12.26 -9.61
N GLY A 227 2.50 13.24 -9.23
CA GLY A 227 3.33 13.30 -8.02
C GLY A 227 3.83 11.98 -7.41
N TYR A 228 5.10 11.63 -7.62
CA TYR A 228 5.70 10.52 -6.89
C TYR A 228 5.93 10.89 -5.42
N LEU A 229 5.16 10.26 -4.52
CA LEU A 229 5.52 10.11 -3.11
C LEU A 229 6.51 8.96 -3.01
N VAL A 230 7.79 9.24 -2.77
CA VAL A 230 8.77 8.18 -2.51
C VAL A 230 8.90 8.00 -1.01
N LEU A 231 8.20 6.98 -0.49
CA LEU A 231 8.29 6.56 0.90
C LEU A 231 9.45 5.56 1.04
N PHE A 232 10.53 5.97 1.69
CA PHE A 232 11.57 5.03 2.10
C PHE A 232 11.41 4.74 3.58
N VAL A 233 11.15 3.47 3.90
CA VAL A 233 11.17 2.95 5.28
C VAL A 233 12.44 2.14 5.42
N PHE A 234 13.37 2.60 6.26
CA PHE A 234 14.61 1.87 6.55
C PHE A 234 14.48 1.11 7.89
N PRO A 235 14.94 -0.16 7.96
CA PRO A 235 14.89 -0.98 9.17
C PRO A 235 15.88 -0.54 10.26
#